data_AF-A0A2T5FY60-F1
#
_entry.id   AF-A0A2T5FY60-F1
#
_cell.length_a   1.000
_cell.length_b   1.000
_cell.length_c   1.000
_cell.angle_alpha   90.00
_cell.angle_beta   90.00
_cell.angle_gamma   90.00
#
_symmetry.space_group_name_H-M   'P 1'
#
loop_
_entity.id
_entity.type
_entity.pdbx_description
1 polymer ?
#
loop_
_entity_poly.entity_id
_entity_poly.type
_entity_poly.pdbx_seq_one_letter_code
_entity_poly.pdbx_strand_id
1 'polypeptide(L)'
;MIATRFRSVWLVAAVAVAALFCYLISQRVAAERAELALIERDILRGQQAIRHLRMEIMTRSRMPQLERWNAAVLGLAAPGARQFMDSEVRLASLNQATPLPLDPTVEAKRGAVRSVAYQPASTAPAAPAAQPAAPAPAAPEPLLRQATYIRPKAERIAPEPVKAVLLPDDIGRIARMEQASAKPGAR
;
A
#
# COMPACT_ATOMS: atom_id res chain seq x y z
N MET A 1 -43.99 -58.18 36.20
CA MET A 1 -42.96 -58.43 35.16
C MET A 1 -43.10 -57.57 33.90
N ILE A 2 -44.24 -56.91 33.62
CA ILE A 2 -44.40 -56.02 32.44
C ILE A 2 -43.61 -54.69 32.59
N ALA A 3 -43.58 -54.09 33.78
CA ALA A 3 -42.97 -52.77 34.00
C ALA A 3 -41.45 -52.71 33.72
N THR A 4 -40.72 -53.80 33.96
CA THR A 4 -39.27 -53.87 33.66
C THR A 4 -38.97 -53.93 32.16
N ARG A 5 -39.93 -54.37 31.34
CA ARG A 5 -39.77 -54.44 29.87
C ARG A 5 -40.01 -53.10 29.20
N PHE A 6 -40.92 -52.28 29.75
CA PHE A 6 -41.06 -50.89 29.33
C PHE A 6 -39.82 -50.06 29.67
N ARG A 7 -39.18 -50.32 30.81
CA ARG A 7 -37.92 -49.67 31.21
C ARG A 7 -36.79 -49.93 30.19
N SER A 8 -36.64 -51.17 29.70
CA SER A 8 -35.63 -51.49 28.68
C SER A 8 -35.93 -50.86 27.32
N VAL A 9 -37.20 -50.82 26.90
CA VAL A 9 -37.60 -50.17 25.64
C VAL A 9 -37.30 -48.67 25.68
N TRP A 10 -37.60 -48.01 26.80
CA TRP A 10 -37.28 -46.59 27.00
C TRP A 10 -35.78 -46.29 26.96
N LEU A 11 -34.96 -47.19 27.53
CA LEU A 11 -33.51 -47.03 27.52
C LEU A 11 -32.95 -47.13 26.09
N VAL A 12 -33.39 -48.13 25.32
CA VAL A 12 -32.99 -48.28 23.91
C VAL A 12 -33.48 -47.10 23.07
N ALA A 13 -34.72 -46.64 23.28
CA ALA A 13 -35.24 -45.46 22.59
C ALA A 13 -34.42 -44.20 22.90
N ALA A 14 -34.03 -43.98 24.17
CA ALA A 14 -33.19 -42.86 24.55
C ALA A 14 -31.81 -42.91 23.88
N VAL A 15 -31.18 -44.09 23.83
CA VAL A 15 -29.89 -44.27 23.14
C VAL A 15 -30.03 -44.04 21.63
N ALA A 16 -31.10 -44.54 21.01
CA ALA A 16 -31.36 -44.33 19.58
C ALA A 16 -31.54 -42.84 19.25
N VAL A 17 -32.30 -42.11 20.08
CA VAL A 17 -32.47 -40.65 19.94
C VAL A 17 -31.13 -39.92 20.12
N ALA A 18 -30.35 -40.26 21.15
CA ALA A 18 -29.04 -39.66 21.37
C ALA A 18 -28.08 -39.90 20.18
N ALA A 19 -28.07 -41.11 19.62
CA ALA A 19 -27.29 -41.45 18.44
C ALA A 19 -27.72 -40.63 17.21
N LEU A 20 -29.04 -40.46 17.01
CA LEU A 20 -29.58 -39.62 15.95
C LEU A 20 -29.16 -38.16 16.11
N PHE A 21 -29.24 -37.61 17.33
CA PHE A 21 -28.79 -36.24 17.63
C PHE A 21 -27.30 -36.06 17.34
N CYS A 22 -26.46 -37.00 17.78
CA CYS A 22 -25.03 -36.98 17.49
C CYS A 22 -24.77 -36.97 15.97
N TYR A 23 -25.51 -37.79 15.22
CA TYR A 23 -25.42 -37.83 13.76
C TYR A 23 -25.81 -36.51 13.11
N LEU A 24 -26.94 -35.91 13.54
CA LEU A 24 -27.37 -34.61 13.03
C LEU A 24 -26.33 -33.52 13.32
N ILE A 25 -25.76 -33.49 14.53
CA ILE A 25 -24.68 -32.56 14.87
C ILE A 25 -23.47 -32.74 13.94
N SER A 26 -23.09 -33.99 13.65
CA SER A 26 -21.95 -34.30 12.78
C SER A 26 -22.18 -33.82 11.34
N GLN A 27 -23.41 -34.00 10.83
CA GLN A 27 -23.80 -33.48 9.53
C GLN A 27 -23.83 -31.94 9.49
N ARG A 28 -24.26 -31.28 10.57
CA ARG A 28 -24.24 -29.81 10.66
C ARG A 28 -22.82 -29.26 10.59
N VAL A 29 -21.88 -29.87 11.30
CA VAL A 29 -20.46 -29.49 11.20
C VAL A 29 -19.92 -29.66 9.77
N ALA A 30 -20.34 -30.71 9.06
CA ALA A 30 -19.95 -30.88 7.65
C ALA A 30 -20.55 -29.78 6.75
N ALA A 31 -21.80 -29.40 6.98
CA ALA A 31 -22.45 -28.30 6.26
C ALA A 31 -21.77 -26.95 6.53
N GLU A 32 -21.48 -26.64 7.80
CA GLU A 32 -20.77 -25.40 8.18
C GLU A 32 -19.37 -25.34 7.56
N ARG A 33 -18.64 -26.45 7.53
CA ARG A 33 -17.33 -26.51 6.84
C ARG A 33 -17.45 -26.23 5.34
N ALA A 34 -18.53 -26.68 4.71
CA ALA A 34 -18.78 -26.39 3.30
C ALA A 34 -19.10 -24.91 3.07
N GLU A 35 -19.92 -24.29 3.93
CA GLU A 35 -20.22 -22.86 3.89
C GLU A 35 -18.97 -22.00 4.10
N LEU A 36 -18.13 -22.35 5.08
CA LEU A 36 -16.84 -21.69 5.29
C LEU A 36 -15.93 -21.78 4.05
N ALA A 37 -15.90 -22.93 3.38
CA ALA A 37 -15.14 -23.08 2.14
C ALA A 37 -15.66 -22.21 0.99
N LEU A 38 -16.95 -21.87 0.96
CA LEU A 38 -17.51 -20.93 -0.01
C LEU A 38 -17.07 -19.50 0.30
N ILE A 39 -17.18 -19.06 1.56
CA ILE A 39 -16.75 -17.73 1.99
C ILE A 39 -15.26 -17.52 1.72
N GLU A 40 -14.41 -18.51 2.02
CA GLU A 40 -12.98 -18.44 1.74
C GLU A 40 -12.69 -18.25 0.23
N ARG A 41 -13.45 -18.93 -0.64
CA ARG A 41 -13.33 -18.75 -2.09
C ARG A 41 -13.73 -17.35 -2.53
N ASP A 42 -14.77 -16.77 -1.93
CA ASP A 42 -15.21 -15.41 -2.24
C ASP A 42 -14.22 -14.36 -1.73
N ILE A 43 -13.61 -14.57 -0.57
CA ILE A 43 -12.49 -13.76 -0.09
C ILE A 43 -11.34 -13.79 -1.11
N LEU A 44 -10.95 -14.98 -1.57
CA LEU A 44 -9.87 -15.13 -2.55
C LEU A 44 -10.21 -14.43 -3.89
N ARG A 45 -11.44 -14.53 -4.37
CA ARG A 45 -11.92 -13.79 -5.56
C ARG A 45 -11.85 -12.28 -5.35
N GLY A 46 -12.32 -11.79 -4.20
CA GLY A 46 -12.24 -10.38 -3.84
C GLY A 46 -10.79 -9.87 -3.82
N GLN A 47 -9.87 -10.62 -3.22
CA GLN A 47 -8.44 -10.29 -3.20
C GLN A 47 -7.82 -10.28 -4.60
N GLN A 48 -8.23 -11.19 -5.48
CA GLN A 48 -7.80 -11.19 -6.89
C GLN A 48 -8.32 -9.94 -7.63
N ALA A 49 -9.58 -9.57 -7.43
CA ALA A 49 -10.17 -8.36 -8.02
C ALA A 49 -9.44 -7.10 -7.53
N ILE A 50 -9.17 -6.97 -6.22
CA ILE A 50 -8.41 -5.84 -5.68
C ILE A 50 -7.01 -5.76 -6.31
N ARG A 51 -6.32 -6.90 -6.45
CA ARG A 51 -5.01 -6.93 -7.13
C ARG A 51 -5.12 -6.48 -8.58
N HIS A 52 -6.14 -6.95 -9.31
CA HIS A 52 -6.39 -6.53 -10.68
C HIS A 52 -6.64 -5.01 -10.78
N LEU A 53 -7.57 -4.48 -9.98
CA LEU A 53 -7.86 -3.05 -9.93
C LEU A 53 -6.62 -2.22 -9.58
N ARG A 54 -5.79 -2.71 -8.66
CA ARG A 54 -4.54 -2.03 -8.29
C ARG A 54 -3.54 -2.02 -9.45
N MET A 55 -3.46 -3.09 -10.23
CA MET A 55 -2.61 -3.13 -11.42
C MET A 55 -3.14 -2.21 -12.53
N GLU A 56 -4.46 -2.19 -12.76
CA GLU A 56 -5.07 -1.24 -13.69
C GLU A 56 -4.82 0.22 -13.27
N ILE A 57 -4.97 0.54 -11.99
CA ILE A 57 -4.68 1.88 -11.47
C ILE A 57 -3.20 2.20 -11.63
N MET A 58 -2.28 1.32 -11.25
CA MET A 58 -0.83 1.56 -11.37
C MET A 58 -0.39 1.78 -12.82
N THR A 59 -1.00 1.07 -13.77
CA THR A 59 -0.72 1.28 -15.19
C THR A 59 -1.33 2.58 -15.73
N ARG A 60 -2.47 3.03 -15.18
CA ARG A 60 -3.14 4.28 -15.58
C ARG A 60 -2.64 5.52 -14.85
N SER A 61 -2.10 5.40 -13.64
CA SER A 61 -1.46 6.47 -12.85
C SER A 61 -0.01 6.73 -13.29
N ARG A 62 0.27 6.41 -14.55
CA ARG A 62 1.58 6.43 -15.21
C ARG A 62 2.32 7.72 -14.85
N MET A 63 3.65 7.61 -14.71
CA MET A 63 4.62 8.66 -14.33
C MET A 63 4.25 10.13 -14.67
N PRO A 64 3.69 10.46 -15.85
CA PRO A 64 3.28 11.84 -16.16
C PRO A 64 2.24 12.44 -15.21
N GLN A 65 1.37 11.62 -14.61
CA GLN A 65 0.39 12.10 -13.62
C GLN A 65 1.05 12.41 -12.27
N LEU A 66 2.03 11.59 -11.84
CA LEU A 66 2.84 11.88 -10.65
C LEU A 66 3.68 13.15 -10.85
N GLU A 67 4.31 13.32 -12.02
CA GLU A 67 5.03 14.56 -12.36
C GLU A 67 4.11 15.77 -12.39
N ARG A 68 2.90 15.63 -12.95
CA ARG A 68 1.93 16.72 -12.98
C ARG A 68 1.43 17.07 -11.56
N TRP A 69 1.20 16.10 -10.69
CA TRP A 69 0.85 16.36 -9.28
C TRP A 69 2.01 16.96 -8.48
N ASN A 70 3.22 16.47 -8.73
CA ASN A 70 4.45 16.96 -8.12
C ASN A 70 4.69 18.44 -8.50
N ALA A 71 4.47 18.80 -9.77
CA ALA A 71 4.55 20.18 -10.24
C ALA A 71 3.38 21.06 -9.78
N ALA A 72 2.13 20.56 -9.83
CA ALA A 72 0.94 21.39 -9.62
C ALA A 72 0.54 21.59 -8.14
N VAL A 73 0.76 20.60 -7.28
CA VAL A 73 0.30 20.64 -5.88
C VAL A 73 1.48 20.75 -4.91
N LEU A 74 2.56 20.01 -5.18
CA LEU A 74 3.72 19.94 -4.28
C LEU A 74 4.78 21.00 -4.61
N GLY A 75 4.76 21.58 -5.82
CA GLY A 75 5.75 22.55 -6.28
C GLY A 75 7.18 21.97 -6.34
N LEU A 76 7.32 20.65 -6.35
CA LEU A 76 8.60 19.94 -6.29
C LEU A 76 9.20 19.67 -7.67
N ALA A 77 8.75 20.41 -8.70
CA ALA A 77 9.30 20.30 -10.05
C ALA A 77 10.78 20.72 -10.07
N ALA A 78 11.63 19.90 -10.68
CA ALA A 78 13.04 20.24 -10.83
C ALA A 78 13.18 21.52 -11.68
N PRO A 79 13.98 22.51 -11.25
CA PRO A 79 14.22 23.73 -12.02
C PRO A 79 14.83 23.37 -13.39
N GLY A 80 14.28 23.96 -14.46
CA GLY A 80 14.71 23.67 -15.83
C GLY A 80 16.12 24.21 -16.10
N ALA A 81 16.82 23.62 -17.07
CA ALA A 81 18.21 23.95 -17.42
C ALA A 81 18.47 25.46 -17.64
N ARG A 82 17.47 26.20 -18.14
CA ARG A 82 17.56 27.65 -18.36
C ARG A 82 17.60 28.51 -17.09
N GLN A 83 17.26 27.93 -15.94
CA GLN A 83 17.36 28.60 -14.64
C GLN A 83 18.78 28.50 -14.06
N PHE A 84 19.61 27.60 -14.59
CA PHE A 84 21.01 27.53 -14.26
C PHE A 84 21.81 28.47 -15.18
N MET A 85 22.70 29.25 -14.58
CA MET A 85 23.63 30.09 -15.33
C MET A 85 24.86 29.25 -15.67
N ASP A 86 25.25 29.21 -16.94
CA ASP A 86 26.41 28.43 -17.40
C ASP A 86 27.76 28.98 -16.91
N SER A 87 27.81 30.22 -16.41
CA SER A 87 29.05 30.85 -15.97
C SER A 87 29.04 31.23 -14.49
N GLU A 88 30.05 30.75 -13.76
CA GLU A 88 30.28 31.04 -12.34
C GLU A 88 30.48 32.54 -12.09
N VAL A 89 31.06 33.26 -13.06
CA VAL A 89 31.26 34.72 -12.99
C VAL A 89 29.91 35.46 -13.03
N ARG A 90 28.95 35.01 -13.85
CA ARG A 90 27.60 35.59 -13.92
C ARG A 90 26.76 35.20 -12.69
N LEU A 91 27.03 34.04 -12.10
CA LEU A 91 26.46 33.65 -10.80
C LEU A 91 27.01 34.54 -9.67
N ALA A 92 28.32 34.81 -9.66
CA ALA A 92 28.96 35.67 -8.66
C ALA A 92 28.45 37.12 -8.71
N SER A 93 28.12 37.64 -9.91
CA SER A 93 27.50 38.97 -10.04
C SER A 93 26.08 39.04 -9.47
N LEU A 94 25.34 37.93 -9.43
CA LEU A 94 24.01 37.86 -8.80
C LEU A 94 24.08 37.82 -7.26
N ASN A 95 25.23 37.43 -6.68
CA ASN A 95 25.48 37.49 -5.24
C ASN A 95 25.71 38.93 -4.75
N GLN A 96 25.93 39.88 -5.66
CA GLN A 96 25.96 41.30 -5.32
C GLN A 96 24.52 41.79 -5.20
N ALA A 97 24.05 41.83 -3.95
CA ALA A 97 22.68 42.14 -3.56
C ALA A 97 22.15 43.42 -4.21
N THR A 98 21.51 43.29 -5.37
CA THR A 98 20.62 44.32 -5.90
C THR A 98 19.26 44.08 -5.23
N PRO A 99 18.71 45.06 -4.48
CA PRO A 99 17.40 44.90 -3.87
C PRO A 99 16.34 44.79 -4.97
N LEU A 100 15.74 43.60 -5.12
CA LEU A 100 14.51 43.47 -5.90
C LEU A 100 13.40 44.26 -5.19
N PRO A 101 12.55 45.01 -5.93
CA PRO A 101 11.35 45.59 -5.35
C PRO A 101 10.35 44.46 -5.10
N LEU A 102 10.42 43.83 -3.93
CA LEU A 102 9.35 42.97 -3.44
C LEU A 102 8.24 43.85 -2.83
N ASP A 103 6.99 43.49 -3.10
CA ASP A 103 5.79 44.05 -2.48
C ASP A 103 5.95 44.01 -0.94
N PRO A 104 5.76 45.12 -0.20
CA PRO A 104 6.09 45.22 1.24
C PRO A 104 5.33 44.26 2.16
N THR A 105 4.36 43.50 1.64
CA THR A 105 3.66 42.45 2.39
C THR A 105 4.36 41.09 2.36
N VAL A 106 5.36 40.90 1.49
CA VAL A 106 6.22 39.71 1.48
C VAL A 106 7.55 40.08 2.11
N GLU A 107 7.60 40.08 3.44
CA GLU A 107 8.85 40.07 4.19
C GLU A 107 9.58 38.74 3.92
N ALA A 108 10.29 38.65 2.80
CA ALA A 108 11.32 37.65 2.62
C ALA A 108 12.43 37.99 3.63
N LYS A 109 12.38 37.39 4.83
CA LYS A 109 13.47 37.44 5.79
C LYS A 109 14.76 37.07 5.06
N ARG A 110 15.62 38.07 4.89
CA ARG A 110 16.99 37.96 4.37
C ARG A 110 17.73 36.90 5.18
N GLY A 111 17.79 35.67 4.67
CA GLY A 111 18.45 34.55 5.37
C GLY A 111 17.70 33.22 5.34
N ALA A 112 16.44 33.16 4.90
CA ALA A 112 15.72 31.89 4.75
C ALA A 112 15.79 31.31 3.32
N VAL A 113 16.94 31.44 2.65
CA VAL A 113 17.26 30.51 1.57
C VAL A 113 17.74 29.25 2.26
N ARG A 114 16.86 28.24 2.38
CA ARG A 114 17.27 26.91 2.84
C ARG A 114 18.27 26.38 1.82
N SER A 115 19.55 26.56 2.11
CA SER A 115 20.63 25.86 1.45
C SER A 115 20.41 24.36 1.68
N VAL A 116 19.82 23.69 0.70
CA VAL A 116 20.01 22.25 0.57
C VAL A 116 21.49 22.12 0.23
N ALA A 117 22.29 21.70 1.21
CA ALA A 117 23.73 21.54 1.06
C ALA A 117 24.00 20.61 -0.12
N TYR A 118 24.37 21.19 -1.26
CA TYR A 118 25.19 20.50 -2.23
C TYR A 118 26.58 20.39 -1.59
N GLN A 119 26.97 19.18 -1.21
CA GLN A 119 28.34 18.88 -0.83
C GLN A 119 29.14 18.83 -2.14
N PRO A 120 29.98 19.83 -2.49
CA PRO A 120 30.88 19.65 -3.61
C PRO A 120 31.85 18.53 -3.25
N ALA A 121 31.98 17.55 -4.13
CA ALA A 121 33.11 16.62 -4.05
C ALA A 121 34.38 17.47 -4.05
N SER A 122 35.19 17.36 -3.00
CA SER A 122 36.48 18.03 -2.91
C SER A 122 37.28 17.71 -4.16
N THR A 123 37.63 18.72 -4.94
CA THR A 123 38.64 18.63 -6.00
C THR A 123 39.98 18.34 -5.34
N ALA A 124 40.30 17.06 -5.19
CA ALA A 124 41.69 16.63 -5.15
C ALA A 124 42.37 17.11 -6.44
N PRO A 125 43.67 17.47 -6.41
CA PRO A 125 44.38 17.94 -7.59
C PRO A 125 44.19 16.94 -8.72
N ALA A 126 43.65 17.41 -9.85
CA ALA A 126 43.55 16.62 -11.06
C ALA A 126 44.96 16.20 -11.46
N ALA A 127 45.21 14.89 -11.46
CA ALA A 127 46.33 14.33 -12.20
C ALA A 127 46.19 14.79 -13.67
N PRO A 128 47.32 15.00 -14.40
CA PRO A 128 47.27 15.51 -15.76
C PRO A 128 46.30 14.70 -16.60
N ALA A 129 45.37 15.38 -17.26
CA ALA A 129 44.42 14.77 -18.17
C ALA A 129 45.18 13.98 -19.23
N ALA A 130 45.02 12.66 -19.23
CA ALA A 130 45.46 11.83 -20.34
C ALA A 130 44.74 12.32 -21.61
N GLN A 131 45.52 12.52 -22.67
CA GLN A 131 45.02 12.89 -23.99
C GLN A 131 43.91 11.91 -24.44
N PRO A 132 42.90 12.37 -25.18
CA PRO A 132 41.85 11.48 -25.64
C PRO A 132 42.43 10.44 -26.60
N ALA A 133 42.47 9.18 -26.16
CA ALA A 133 42.73 8.06 -27.04
C ALA A 133 41.55 7.89 -28.02
N ALA A 134 41.87 7.61 -29.28
CA ALA A 134 40.91 7.35 -30.35
C ALA A 134 39.87 6.28 -29.94
N PRO A 135 38.62 6.35 -30.45
CA PRO A 135 37.55 5.48 -30.01
C PRO A 135 37.84 4.02 -30.40
N ALA A 136 38.00 3.17 -29.38
CA ALA A 136 38.02 1.72 -29.53
C ALA A 136 36.59 1.21 -29.86
N PRO A 137 36.44 0.16 -30.69
CA PRO A 137 35.14 -0.29 -31.17
C PRO A 137 34.25 -0.79 -30.03
N ALA A 138 32.97 -0.40 -30.09
CA ALA A 138 31.96 -0.72 -29.10
C ALA A 138 31.79 -2.23 -28.93
N ALA A 139 31.99 -2.72 -27.71
CA ALA A 139 31.56 -4.05 -27.30
C ALA A 139 30.03 -4.06 -27.13
N PRO A 140 29.32 -5.14 -27.53
CA PRO A 140 27.87 -5.16 -27.56
C PRO A 140 27.28 -5.13 -26.15
N GLU A 141 26.33 -4.23 -25.91
CA GLU A 141 25.53 -4.17 -24.68
C GLU A 141 24.74 -5.47 -24.51
N PRO A 142 24.75 -6.11 -23.33
CA PRO A 142 23.95 -7.30 -23.11
C PRO A 142 22.47 -6.94 -23.04
N LEU A 143 21.75 -7.31 -24.10
CA LEU A 143 20.30 -7.37 -24.18
C LEU A 143 19.72 -8.20 -23.02
N LEU A 144 18.80 -7.58 -22.28
CA LEU A 144 17.78 -8.18 -21.42
C LEU A 144 18.29 -8.97 -20.20
N ARG A 145 18.32 -8.30 -19.05
CA ARG A 145 18.41 -8.95 -17.74
C ARG A 145 17.03 -9.47 -17.34
N GLN A 146 16.76 -10.75 -17.61
CA GLN A 146 15.57 -11.44 -17.10
C GLN A 146 15.60 -11.46 -15.57
N ALA A 147 14.59 -10.83 -14.95
CA ALA A 147 14.35 -10.95 -13.52
C ALA A 147 13.56 -12.23 -13.25
N THR A 148 14.24 -13.26 -12.75
CA THR A 148 13.58 -14.48 -12.27
C THR A 148 12.86 -14.17 -10.96
N TYR A 149 11.53 -14.17 -10.99
CA TYR A 149 10.70 -14.07 -9.80
C TYR A 149 10.79 -15.38 -9.00
N ILE A 150 11.51 -15.35 -7.88
CA ILE A 150 11.50 -16.43 -6.89
C ILE A 150 10.34 -16.17 -5.95
N ARG A 151 9.28 -16.98 -6.03
CA ARG A 151 8.17 -16.94 -5.08
C ARG A 151 8.71 -17.38 -3.70
N PRO A 152 8.71 -16.51 -2.67
CA PRO A 152 9.10 -16.94 -1.34
C PRO A 152 8.15 -18.05 -0.88
N LYS A 153 8.74 -19.13 -0.35
CA LYS A 153 8.01 -20.24 0.27
C LYS A 153 7.11 -19.64 1.35
N ALA A 154 5.80 -19.91 1.26
CA ALA A 154 4.84 -19.42 2.23
C ALA A 154 5.25 -19.91 3.62
N GLU A 155 5.86 -19.01 4.40
CA GLU A 155 6.04 -19.19 5.81
C GLU A 155 4.63 -19.26 6.41
N ARG A 156 4.31 -20.37 7.05
CA ARG A 156 3.06 -20.50 7.80
C ARG A 156 3.13 -19.47 8.92
N ILE A 157 2.56 -18.30 8.67
CA ILE A 157 2.14 -17.38 9.72
C ILE A 157 1.09 -18.17 10.49
N ALA A 158 1.48 -18.73 11.63
CA ALA A 158 0.52 -19.23 12.59
C ALA A 158 -0.43 -18.06 12.91
N PRO A 159 -1.76 -18.24 12.81
CA PRO A 159 -2.67 -17.20 13.23
C PRO A 159 -2.52 -17.07 14.74
N GLU A 160 -1.70 -16.13 15.18
CA GLU A 160 -1.84 -15.61 16.53
C GLU A 160 -3.25 -15.01 16.58
N PRO A 161 -4.12 -15.45 17.50
CA PRO A 161 -5.45 -14.90 17.60
C PRO A 161 -5.32 -13.47 18.09
N VAL A 162 -5.23 -12.53 17.15
CA VAL A 162 -5.48 -11.12 17.44
C VAL A 162 -6.92 -11.06 17.91
N LYS A 163 -7.07 -11.03 19.24
CA LYS A 163 -8.35 -10.88 19.90
C LYS A 163 -8.86 -9.50 19.52
N ALA A 164 -9.65 -9.42 18.45
CA ALA A 164 -10.41 -8.24 18.12
C ALA A 164 -11.40 -8.02 19.28
N VAL A 165 -10.99 -7.23 20.26
CA VAL A 165 -11.87 -6.69 21.28
C VAL A 165 -12.65 -5.58 20.61
N LEU A 166 -13.66 -5.96 19.84
CA LEU A 166 -14.81 -5.10 19.60
C LEU A 166 -15.92 -5.65 20.48
N LEU A 167 -16.29 -4.88 21.50
CA LEU A 167 -17.41 -5.23 22.35
C LEU A 167 -18.67 -5.28 21.47
N PRO A 168 -19.65 -6.17 21.73
CA PRO A 168 -20.88 -6.26 20.94
C PRO A 168 -21.62 -4.92 20.78
N ASP A 169 -21.46 -4.03 21.76
CA ASP A 169 -22.06 -2.69 21.77
C ASP A 169 -21.47 -1.74 20.72
N ASP A 170 -20.21 -1.92 20.32
CA ASP A 170 -19.54 -1.03 19.38
C ASP A 170 -20.12 -1.20 17.98
N ILE A 171 -20.37 -2.43 17.54
CA ILE A 171 -20.93 -2.73 16.21
C ILE A 171 -22.31 -2.08 16.04
N GLY A 172 -23.15 -2.14 17.08
CA GLY A 172 -24.46 -1.49 17.09
C GLY A 172 -24.38 0.03 17.06
N ARG A 173 -23.35 0.62 17.67
CA ARG A 173 -23.15 2.07 17.72
C ARG A 173 -22.70 2.62 16.37
N ILE A 174 -21.79 1.92 15.69
CA ILE A 174 -21.27 2.31 14.37
C ILE A 174 -22.39 2.23 13.32
N ALA A 175 -23.22 1.17 13.35
CA ALA A 175 -24.36 1.03 12.45
C ALA A 175 -25.42 2.14 12.64
N ARG A 176 -25.67 2.58 13.88
CA ARG A 176 -26.58 3.71 14.15
C ARG A 176 -26.01 5.05 13.67
N MET A 177 -24.70 5.26 13.79
CA MET A 177 -24.05 6.46 13.28
C MET A 177 -24.09 6.53 11.75
N GLU A 178 -23.96 5.40 11.07
CA GLU A 178 -24.10 5.33 9.61
C GLU A 178 -25.56 5.62 9.19
N GLN A 179 -26.55 5.04 9.87
CA GLN A 179 -27.98 5.30 9.61
C GLN A 179 -28.38 6.76 9.89
N ALA A 180 -27.77 7.40 10.89
CA ALA A 180 -27.98 8.82 11.18
C ALA A 180 -27.34 9.74 10.13
N SER A 181 -26.22 9.33 9.55
CA SER A 181 -25.55 10.05 8.46
C SER A 181 -26.25 9.84 7.10
N ALA A 182 -26.91 8.70 6.91
CA ALA A 182 -27.61 8.33 5.68
C ALA A 182 -29.04 8.91 5.54
N LYS A 183 -29.50 9.74 6.48
CA LYS A 183 -30.79 10.44 6.36
C LYS A 183 -30.57 11.89 5.88
N PRO A 184 -30.55 12.16 4.56
CA PRO A 184 -30.57 13.52 4.07
C PRO A 184 -31.90 14.17 4.44
N GLY A 185 -31.84 15.45 4.81
CA GLY A 185 -32.97 16.24 5.27
C GLY A 185 -34.20 16.07 4.37
N ALA A 186 -35.30 15.63 4.98
CA ALA A 186 -36.62 15.72 4.41
C ALA A 186 -37.31 16.96 4.99
N ARG A 187 -37.40 17.98 4.13
CA ARG A 187 -38.25 19.19 4.19
C ARG A 187 -38.04 20.18 5.33
#